data_AF-A0A7D5QCW8-F1
#
_entry.id   AF-A0A7D5QCW8-F1
#
_cell.length_a   1.000
_cell.length_b   1.000
_cell.length_c   1.000
_cell.angle_alpha   90.00
_cell.angle_beta   90.00
_cell.angle_gamma   90.00
#
_symmetry.space_group_name_H-M   'P 1'
#
loop_
_entity.id
_entity.type
_entity.pdbx_description
1 polymer ?
#
loop_
_entity_poly.entity_id
_entity_poly.type
_entity_poly.pdbx_seq_one_letter_code
_entity_poly.pdbx_strand_id
1 'polypeptide(L)' 'MRRFETGDSVRIDIPDETDSDHELYHGRVGEVLEIIEDDAECHTGDERDSHLFVVKLENGDIGHFRWRDLRPDNRSQD' A
#
# COMPACT_ATOMS: atom_id res chain seq x y z
N MET A 1 6.73 -10.25 -9.07
CA MET A 1 7.50 -10.17 -7.82
C MET A 1 6.79 -9.17 -6.93
N ARG A 2 6.31 -9.62 -5.77
CA ARG A 2 5.67 -8.74 -4.78
C ARG A 2 6.80 -8.04 -4.02
N ARG A 3 6.71 -6.72 -3.86
CA ARG A 3 7.74 -5.92 -3.16
C ARG A 3 7.53 -5.91 -1.64
N PHE A 4 6.32 -6.25 -1.20
CA PHE A 4 5.91 -6.29 0.20
C PHE A 4 5.21 -7.62 0.47
N GLU A 5 5.25 -8.07 1.72
CA GLU A 5 4.62 -9.29 2.20
C GLU A 5 3.71 -8.96 3.39
N THR A 6 2.77 -9.84 3.72
CA THR A 6 1.94 -9.67 4.92
C THR A 6 2.81 -9.69 6.17
N GLY A 7 2.65 -8.69 7.04
CA GLY A 7 3.49 -8.42 8.19
C GLY A 7 4.65 -7.44 7.92
N ASP A 8 4.84 -7.02 6.67
CA ASP A 8 5.87 -6.03 6.35
C ASP A 8 5.43 -4.61 6.75
N SER A 9 6.39 -3.82 7.25
CA SER A 9 6.16 -2.43 7.61
C SER A 9 6.36 -1.52 6.40
N VAL A 10 5.29 -0.82 6.02
CA VAL A 10 5.27 0.06 4.86
C VAL A 10 4.90 1.47 5.26
N ARG A 11 5.49 2.44 4.57
CA ARG A 11 5.13 3.84 4.70
C ARG A 11 4.24 4.25 3.53
N ILE A 12 3.13 4.89 3.85
CA ILE A 12 2.22 5.47 2.87
C ILE A 12 2.80 6.79 2.40
N ASP A 13 2.99 6.90 1.09
CA ASP A 13 3.58 8.02 0.37
C ASP A 13 2.69 8.32 -0.82
N ILE A 14 1.57 9.00 -0.55
CA ILE A 14 0.65 9.48 -1.58
C ILE A 14 1.26 10.76 -2.17
N PRO A 15 1.74 10.78 -3.42
CA PRO A 15 2.36 11.97 -3.99
C PRO A 15 1.35 13.04 -4.39
N ASP A 16 0.08 12.65 -4.58
CA ASP A 16 -0.98 13.56 -4.96
C ASP A 16 -1.50 14.31 -3.74
N GLU A 17 -1.17 15.61 -3.63
CA GLU A 17 -1.61 16.46 -2.51
C GLU A 17 -3.09 16.86 -2.61
N THR A 18 -3.75 16.57 -3.74
CA THR A 18 -5.18 16.89 -3.95
C THR A 18 -6.11 15.76 -3.52
N ASP A 19 -5.57 14.56 -3.30
CA ASP A 19 -6.29 13.44 -2.72
C ASP A 19 -6.61 13.68 -1.25
N SER A 20 -7.85 13.39 -0.84
CA SER A 20 -8.25 13.51 0.57
C SER A 20 -7.52 12.50 1.45
N ASP A 21 -7.13 11.38 0.86
CA ASP A 21 -6.29 10.35 1.47
C ASP A 21 -4.86 10.85 1.75
N HIS A 22 -4.37 11.86 1.02
CA HIS A 22 -3.04 12.44 1.28
C HIS A 22 -2.97 13.02 2.69
N GLU A 23 -3.87 13.93 3.06
CA GLU A 23 -3.83 14.56 4.39
C GLU A 23 -4.06 13.56 5.53
N LEU A 24 -4.78 12.47 5.26
CA LEU A 24 -5.11 11.44 6.25
C LEU A 24 -3.98 10.43 6.45
N TYR A 25 -3.36 9.99 5.34
CA TYR A 25 -2.50 8.82 5.31
C TYR A 25 -1.06 9.11 4.85
N HIS A 26 -0.80 10.21 4.14
CA HIS A 26 0.55 10.54 3.68
C HIS A 26 1.53 10.64 4.86
N GLY A 27 2.67 9.96 4.74
CA GLY A 27 3.71 9.93 5.74
C GLY A 27 3.44 8.98 6.92
N ARG A 28 2.28 8.33 6.98
CA ARG A 28 1.98 7.33 8.02
C ARG A 28 2.67 6.01 7.73
N VAL A 29 2.98 5.28 8.78
CA VAL A 29 3.50 3.91 8.72
C VAL A 29 2.38 2.96 9.12
N GLY A 30 2.32 1.82 8.45
CA GLY A 30 1.42 0.74 8.82
C GLY A 30 1.99 -0.61 8.46
N GLU A 31 1.30 -1.64 8.90
CA GLU A 31 1.65 -3.03 8.65
C GLU A 31 0.74 -3.62 7.59
N VAL A 32 1.32 -4.31 6.61
CA VAL A 32 0.54 -5.02 5.59
C VAL A 32 -0.20 -6.19 6.24
N LEU A 33 -1.52 -6.09 6.37
CA LEU A 33 -2.35 -7.19 6.88
C LEU A 33 -2.57 -8.27 5.83
N GLU A 34 -2.89 -7.84 4.62
CA GLU A 34 -3.30 -8.71 3.54
C GLU A 34 -2.91 -8.12 2.18
N ILE A 35 -2.59 -8.99 1.23
CA ILE A 35 -2.26 -8.61 -0.14
C ILE A 35 -3.30 -9.25 -1.04
N ILE A 36 -4.17 -8.41 -1.58
CA ILE A 36 -5.19 -8.82 -2.54
C ILE A 36 -4.56 -8.63 -3.91
N GLU A 37 -4.20 -9.75 -4.53
CA GLU A 37 -3.91 -9.78 -5.96
C GLU A 37 -5.27 -9.73 -6.66
N ASP A 38 -5.59 -8.59 -7.25
CA ASP A 38 -6.74 -8.48 -8.13
C ASP A 38 -6.35 -9.23 -9.40
N ASP A 39 -6.63 -10.54 -9.41
CA ASP A 39 -6.67 -11.38 -10.61
C ASP A 39 -7.88 -10.94 -11.47
N ALA A 40 -7.99 -9.64 -11.75
CA ALA A 40 -8.85 -9.13 -12.82
C ALA A 40 -8.18 -9.49 -14.15
N GLU A 41 -8.18 -10.78 -14.43
CA GLU A 41 -8.25 -11.28 -15.78
C GLU A 41 -9.34 -10.48 -16.53
N CYS A 42 -8.89 -9.73 -17.54
CA CYS A 42 -9.69 -9.21 -18.64
C CYS A 42 -10.46 -7.89 -18.39
N HIS A 43 -9.80 -6.72 -18.54
CA HIS A 43 -10.14 -5.81 -19.67
C HIS A 43 -9.37 -4.48 -19.80
N THR A 44 -8.55 -4.04 -18.84
CA THR A 44 -7.96 -2.68 -18.96
C THR A 44 -6.51 -2.59 -18.52
N GLY A 45 -5.62 -3.11 -19.39
CA GLY A 45 -4.51 -2.31 -19.93
C GLY A 45 -3.29 -1.95 -19.07
N ASP A 46 -3.21 -2.24 -17.77
CA ASP A 46 -1.93 -2.10 -17.03
C ASP A 46 -1.79 -3.18 -15.93
N GLU A 47 -1.14 -4.28 -16.29
CA GLU A 47 -0.94 -5.51 -15.48
C GLU A 47 -0.17 -5.30 -14.16
N ARG A 48 0.28 -4.08 -13.88
CA ARG A 48 1.06 -3.73 -12.69
C ARG A 48 0.24 -2.98 -11.65
N ASP A 49 -0.93 -2.46 -11.98
CA ASP A 49 -1.78 -1.69 -11.05
C ASP A 49 -2.71 -2.57 -10.19
N SER A 50 -2.73 -3.88 -10.42
CA SER A 50 -3.73 -4.81 -9.86
C SER A 50 -3.39 -5.42 -8.49
N HIS A 51 -2.45 -4.84 -7.73
CA HIS A 51 -2.13 -5.33 -6.38
C HIS A 51 -2.58 -4.32 -5.33
N LEU A 52 -3.58 -4.71 -4.54
CA LEU A 52 -4.12 -3.92 -3.45
C LEU A 52 -3.54 -4.44 -2.12
N PHE A 53 -2.90 -3.56 -1.37
CA PHE A 53 -2.29 -3.86 -0.09
C PHE A 53 -3.18 -3.30 1.01
N VAL A 54 -3.69 -4.19 1.86
CA VAL A 54 -4.45 -3.82 3.06
C VAL A 54 -3.43 -3.47 4.13
N VAL A 55 -3.33 -2.20 4.49
CA VAL A 55 -2.37 -1.71 5.48
C VAL A 55 -3.12 -1.24 6.71
N LYS A 56 -2.74 -1.78 7.87
CA LYS A 56 -3.24 -1.31 9.16
C LYS A 56 -2.30 -0.27 9.73
N LEU A 57 -2.84 0.90 9.95
CA LEU A 57 -2.18 2.03 10.56
C LEU A 57 -2.10 1.89 12.07
N GLU A 58 -1.14 2.58 12.69
CA GLU A 58 -0.94 2.55 14.14
C GLU A 58 -2.15 3.09 14.94
N ASN A 59 -2.97 3.95 14.32
CA ASN A 59 -4.20 4.47 14.91
C ASN A 59 -5.36 3.44 14.92
N GLY A 60 -5.16 2.26 14.29
CA GLY A 60 -6.16 1.21 14.16
C GLY A 60 -7.00 1.29 12.88
N ASP A 61 -6.83 2.33 12.07
CA ASP A 61 -7.47 2.43 10.76
C ASP A 61 -6.87 1.42 9.77
N ILE A 62 -7.70 0.94 8.86
CA ILE A 62 -7.30 0.01 7.81
C ILE A 62 -7.49 0.74 6.48
N GLY A 63 -6.38 1.03 5.82
CA GLY A 63 -6.36 1.67 4.51
C GLY A 63 -6.00 0.67 3.42
N HIS A 64 -6.56 0.88 2.24
CA HIS A 64 -6.26 0.07 1.06
C HIS A 64 -5.41 0.91 0.12
N PHE A 65 -4.15 0.51 -0.07
CA PHE A 65 -3.19 1.27 -0.86
C PHE A 65 -2.65 0.44 -2.01
N ARG A 66 -2.26 1.11 -3.08
CA ARG A 66 -1.57 0.46 -4.19
C ARG A 66 -0.08 0.41 -3.90
N TRP A 67 0.62 -0.51 -4.55
CA TRP A 67 2.08 -0.60 -4.44
C TRP A 67 2.81 0.71 -4.80
N ARG A 68 2.21 1.58 -5.64
CA ARG A 68 2.78 2.89 -6.02
C ARG A 68 2.75 3.90 -4.88
N ASP A 69 1.77 3.80 -4.00
CA ASP A 69 1.59 4.68 -2.84
C ASP A 69 2.29 4.13 -1.59
N LEU A 70 2.90 2.94 -1.70
CA LEU A 70 3.67 2.33 -0.62
C LEU A 70 5.17 2.46 -0.86
N ARG A 71 5.90 2.72 0.22
CA ARG A 71 7.35 2.74 0.27
C ARG A 71 7.83 1.76 1.34
N PRO A 72 8.95 1.07 1.12
CA PRO A 72 9.56 0.26 2.16
C PRO A 72 9.92 1.15 3.34
N ASP A 73 9.49 0.77 4.54
CA ASP A 73 10.07 1.32 5.76
C ASP A 73 11.42 0.61 5.94
N ASN A 74 12.53 1.36 5.90
CA ASN A 74 13.89 0.81 6.00
C ASN A 74 14.21 0.15 7.36
N ARG A 75 13.20 -0.16 8.20
CA ARG A 75 13.35 -1.01 9.38
C ARG A 75 13.37 -2.50 9.05
N SER A 76 12.98 -2.91 7.85
CA SER A 76 13.05 -4.30 7.37
C SER A 76 14.34 -4.57 6.58
N GLN A 77 15.51 -4.41 7.18
CA GLN A 77 16.75 -5.01 6.66
C GLN A 77 17.80 -5.14 7.78
N ASP A 78 17.70 -6.23 8.54
CA ASP A 78 18.82 -6.84 9.27
C ASP A 78 19.31 -8.05 8.46
#